data_AF-A0A7R9IPX2-F1
#
_entry.id   AF-A0A7R9IPX2-F1
#
_cell.length_a   1.000
_cell.length_b   1.000
_cell.length_c   1.000
_cell.angle_alpha   90.00
_cell.angle_beta   90.00
_cell.angle_gamma   90.00
#
_symmetry.space_group_name_H-M   'P 1'
#
loop_
_entity.id
_entity.type
_entity.pdbx_description
1 polymer ?
#
loop_
_entity_poly.entity_id
_entity_poly.type
_entity_poly.pdbx_seq_one_letter_code
_entity_poly.pdbx_strand_id
1 'polypeptide(L)'
;MRLRLSENAQRLSRVMYYYLKGKALNVGPQHSPQAEAALSKAVKLDPTLVEAWNELGDCYWKKDEIKEAKNCFMGALGHEKDSAAQREPDLHYNKAIVSKNISALFP
;
A
#
# COMPACT_ATOMS: atom_id res chain seq x y z
N MET A 1 -20.39 -24.32 -3.64
CA MET A 1 -20.29 -22.86 -3.92
C MET A 1 -20.14 -21.99 -2.65
N ARG A 2 -20.80 -22.30 -1.52
CA ARG A 2 -20.69 -21.54 -0.25
C ARG A 2 -19.29 -21.52 0.40
N LEU A 3 -18.51 -22.60 0.28
CA LEU A 3 -17.18 -22.70 0.92
C LEU A 3 -16.15 -21.70 0.36
N ARG A 4 -16.14 -21.45 -0.96
CA ARG A 4 -15.22 -20.47 -1.58
C ARG A 4 -15.57 -19.03 -1.22
N LEU A 5 -16.86 -18.72 -1.02
CA LEU A 5 -17.31 -17.40 -0.59
C LEU A 5 -16.86 -17.12 0.85
N SER A 6 -16.94 -18.11 1.74
CA SER A 6 -16.44 -17.97 3.12
C SER A 6 -14.92 -17.84 3.19
N GLU A 7 -14.17 -18.58 2.37
CA GLU A 7 -12.70 -18.48 2.31
C GLU A 7 -12.26 -17.11 1.78
N ASN A 8 -12.93 -16.60 0.75
CA ASN A 8 -12.66 -15.26 0.21
C ASN A 8 -12.97 -14.16 1.24
N ALA A 9 -14.10 -14.25 1.94
CA ALA A 9 -14.44 -13.29 3.01
C ALA A 9 -13.41 -13.31 4.15
N GLN A 10 -12.92 -14.49 4.54
CA GLN A 10 -11.85 -14.63 5.52
C GLN A 10 -10.53 -14.06 5.02
N ARG A 11 -10.20 -14.25 3.73
CA ARG A 11 -9.00 -13.68 3.11
C ARG A 11 -9.05 -12.15 3.13
N LEU A 12 -10.16 -11.54 2.71
CA LEU A 12 -10.33 -10.08 2.73
C LEU A 12 -10.26 -9.52 4.17
N SER A 13 -10.88 -10.20 5.13
CA SER A 13 -10.80 -9.84 6.55
C SER A 13 -9.35 -9.85 7.06
N ARG A 14 -8.53 -10.83 6.64
CA ARG A 14 -7.11 -10.90 6.99
C ARG A 14 -6.31 -9.80 6.32
N VAL A 15 -6.55 -9.51 5.05
CA VAL A 15 -5.91 -8.39 4.32
C VAL A 15 -6.13 -7.09 5.10
N MET A 16 -7.39 -6.78 5.40
CA MET A 16 -7.75 -5.56 6.13
C MET A 16 -7.17 -5.52 7.52
N TYR A 17 -7.16 -6.65 8.24
CA TYR A 17 -6.51 -6.74 9.55
C TYR A 17 -5.03 -6.35 9.48
N TYR A 18 -4.26 -6.92 8.53
CA TYR A 18 -2.84 -6.62 8.40
C TYR A 18 -2.58 -5.19 7.92
N TYR A 19 -3.39 -4.69 6.99
CA TYR A 19 -3.32 -3.30 6.54
C TYR A 19 -3.55 -2.32 7.69
N LEU A 20 -4.66 -2.45 8.42
CA LEU A 20 -5.02 -1.54 9.50
C LEU A 20 -4.02 -1.60 10.66
N LYS A 21 -3.54 -2.79 11.00
CA LYS A 21 -2.47 -2.96 12.00
C LYS A 21 -1.18 -2.26 11.55
N GLY A 22 -0.77 -2.47 10.31
CA GLY A 22 0.42 -1.85 9.74
C GLY A 22 0.34 -0.34 9.73
N LYS A 23 -0.77 0.20 9.24
CA LYS A 23 -1.06 1.64 9.23
C LYS A 23 -1.01 2.26 10.63
N ALA A 24 -1.65 1.62 11.61
CA ALA A 24 -1.63 2.09 12.99
C ALA A 24 -0.20 2.12 13.59
N LEU A 25 0.63 1.13 13.25
CA LEU A 25 2.03 1.06 13.67
C LEU A 25 2.95 2.02 12.91
N ASN A 26 2.50 2.52 11.76
CA ASN A 26 3.25 3.45 10.90
C ASN A 26 2.92 4.94 11.19
N VAL A 27 2.07 5.26 12.18
CA VAL A 27 1.68 6.66 12.47
C VAL A 27 2.87 7.51 12.92
N GLY A 28 3.85 6.91 13.57
CA GLY A 28 5.05 7.60 14.06
C GLY A 28 6.00 8.03 12.93
N PRO A 29 6.86 9.02 13.17
CA PRO A 29 7.84 9.48 12.18
C PRO A 29 9.02 8.50 12.02
N GLN A 30 9.28 7.65 13.01
CA GLN A 30 10.34 6.64 12.93
C GLN A 30 9.85 5.36 12.25
N HIS A 31 10.77 4.66 11.58
CA HIS A 31 10.50 3.35 11.03
C HIS A 31 10.07 2.35 12.12
N SER A 32 9.06 1.54 11.78
CA SER A 32 8.57 0.44 12.61
C SER A 32 8.68 -0.88 11.86
N PRO A 33 9.57 -1.81 12.28
CA PRO A 33 9.70 -3.14 11.65
C PRO A 33 8.39 -3.94 11.71
N GLN A 34 7.56 -3.67 12.73
CA GLN A 34 6.26 -4.32 12.89
C GLN A 34 5.23 -3.79 11.89
N ALA A 35 5.31 -2.50 11.54
CA ALA A 35 4.51 -1.93 10.45
C ALA A 35 4.92 -2.54 9.11
N GLU A 36 6.22 -2.57 8.81
CA GLU A 36 6.76 -3.17 7.59
C GLU A 36 6.27 -4.62 7.41
N ALA A 37 6.38 -5.44 8.47
CA ALA A 37 5.95 -6.83 8.44
C ALA A 37 4.44 -7.00 8.22
N ALA A 38 3.62 -6.15 8.86
CA ALA A 38 2.17 -6.20 8.71
C ALA A 38 1.74 -5.76 7.30
N LEU A 39 2.27 -4.64 6.81
CA LEU A 39 1.97 -4.09 5.49
C LEU A 39 2.44 -5.02 4.37
N SER A 40 3.66 -5.58 4.51
CA SER A 40 4.17 -6.62 3.61
C SER A 40 3.25 -7.83 3.50
N LYS A 41 2.58 -8.20 4.60
CA LYS A 41 1.62 -9.30 4.60
C LYS A 41 0.30 -8.92 3.94
N ALA A 42 -0.15 -7.67 4.11
CA ALA A 42 -1.34 -7.17 3.42
C ALA A 42 -1.14 -7.21 1.89
N VAL A 43 -0.05 -6.64 1.37
CA VAL A 43 0.23 -6.62 -0.08
C VAL A 43 0.48 -8.01 -0.67
N LYS A 44 1.02 -8.96 0.11
CA LYS A 44 1.15 -10.37 -0.33
C LYS A 44 -0.20 -11.09 -0.42
N LEU A 45 -1.11 -10.79 0.51
CA LEU A 45 -2.44 -11.40 0.52
C LEU A 45 -3.35 -10.78 -0.53
N ASP A 46 -3.21 -9.48 -0.79
CA ASP A 46 -3.91 -8.74 -1.81
C ASP A 46 -3.00 -7.67 -2.44
N PRO A 47 -2.38 -7.98 -3.58
CA PRO A 47 -1.55 -7.02 -4.30
C PRO A 47 -2.34 -5.83 -4.83
N THR A 48 -3.67 -5.94 -4.98
CA THR A 48 -4.48 -4.86 -5.57
C THR A 48 -4.82 -3.74 -4.58
N LEU A 49 -4.52 -3.93 -3.29
CA LEU A 49 -4.77 -2.93 -2.25
C LEU A 49 -3.71 -1.81 -2.28
N VAL A 50 -4.00 -0.77 -3.08
CA VAL A 50 -3.15 0.40 -3.31
C VAL A 50 -2.72 1.08 -2.00
N GLU A 51 -3.64 1.21 -1.05
CA GLU A 51 -3.37 1.86 0.23
C GLU A 51 -2.33 1.09 1.05
N ALA A 52 -2.28 -0.24 0.96
CA ALA A 52 -1.27 -1.03 1.66
C ALA A 52 0.11 -0.85 1.03
N TRP A 53 0.20 -0.68 -0.29
CA TRP A 53 1.46 -0.34 -0.97
C TRP A 53 1.96 1.05 -0.59
N ASN A 54 1.07 2.03 -0.49
CA ASN A 54 1.44 3.40 -0.09
C ASN A 54 1.99 3.44 1.34
N GLU A 55 1.31 2.79 2.28
CA GLU A 55 1.78 2.69 3.67
C GLU A 55 3.11 1.92 3.76
N LEU A 56 3.30 0.86 2.95
CA LEU A 56 4.55 0.11 2.92
C LEU A 56 5.70 0.96 2.37
N GLY A 57 5.43 1.76 1.33
CA GLY A 57 6.37 2.71 0.77
C GLY A 57 6.79 3.79 1.78
N ASP A 58 5.85 4.35 2.53
CA ASP A 58 6.14 5.27 3.63
C ASP A 58 6.96 4.61 4.75
N CYS A 59 6.69 3.33 5.05
CA CYS A 59 7.48 2.59 6.03
C CYS A 59 8.95 2.40 5.61
N TYR A 60 9.20 2.13 4.32
CA TYR A 60 10.55 2.08 3.76
C TYR A 60 11.21 3.45 3.66
N TRP A 61 10.42 4.48 3.35
CA TRP A 61 10.89 5.88 3.36
C TRP A 61 11.45 6.29 4.71
N LYS A 62 10.71 6.00 5.79
CA LYS A 62 11.15 6.25 7.18
C LYS A 62 12.40 5.48 7.59
N LYS A 63 12.79 4.46 6.82
CA LYS A 63 13.97 3.62 7.01
C LYS A 63 15.15 4.08 6.14
N ASP A 64 14.99 5.12 5.32
CA ASP A 64 15.93 5.53 4.26
C ASP A 64 16.18 4.46 3.17
N GLU A 65 15.32 3.44 3.07
CA GLU A 65 15.37 2.42 2.01
C GLU A 65 14.63 2.92 0.77
N ILE A 66 15.24 3.88 0.09
CA ILE A 66 14.63 4.65 -0.99
C ILE A 66 14.21 3.79 -2.18
N LYS A 67 15.00 2.76 -2.53
CA LYS A 67 14.70 1.92 -3.69
C LYS A 67 13.45 1.08 -3.45
N GLU A 68 13.31 0.56 -2.25
CA GLU A 68 12.20 -0.25 -1.77
C GLU A 68 10.93 0.60 -1.67
N ALA A 69 11.05 1.83 -1.14
CA ALA A 69 9.96 2.80 -1.13
C ALA A 69 9.45 3.08 -2.55
N LYS A 70 10.36 3.35 -3.50
CA LYS A 70 10.02 3.56 -4.91
C LYS A 70 9.33 2.34 -5.52
N ASN A 71 9.83 1.14 -5.27
CA ASN A 71 9.22 -0.10 -5.75
C ASN A 71 7.78 -0.25 -5.23
N CYS A 72 7.53 0.10 -3.97
CA CYS A 72 6.19 0.05 -3.39
C CYS A 72 5.25 1.05 -4.05
N PHE A 73 5.68 2.30 -4.26
CA PHE A 73 4.87 3.30 -4.96
C PHE A 73 4.62 2.94 -6.42
N MET A 74 5.59 2.32 -7.10
CA MET A 74 5.38 1.79 -8.45
C MET A 74 4.39 0.62 -8.47
N GLY A 75 4.42 -0.26 -7.47
CA GLY A 75 3.42 -1.32 -7.28
C GLY A 75 2.02 -0.75 -7.11
N ALA A 76 1.87 0.28 -6.26
CA ALA A 76 0.62 1.01 -6.07
C ALA A 76 0.07 1.54 -7.41
N LEU A 77 0.92 2.20 -8.21
CA LEU A 77 0.55 2.74 -9.52
C LEU A 77 0.19 1.65 -10.55
N GLY A 78 0.90 0.52 -10.52
CA GLY A 78 0.60 -0.62 -11.40
C GLY A 78 -0.81 -1.16 -11.17
N HIS A 79 -1.20 -1.31 -9.90
CA HIS A 79 -2.53 -1.79 -9.53
C HIS A 79 -3.62 -0.71 -9.66
N GLU A 80 -3.29 0.56 -9.46
CA GLU A 80 -4.20 1.66 -9.81
C GLU A 80 -4.48 1.67 -11.31
N LYS A 81 -3.51 1.43 -12.18
CA LYS A 81 -3.76 1.42 -13.64
C LYS A 81 -4.72 0.32 -14.08
N ASP A 82 -4.67 -0.84 -13.43
CA ASP A 82 -5.62 -1.93 -13.63
C ASP A 82 -7.01 -1.61 -13.05
N SER A 83 -7.07 -0.76 -12.01
CA SER A 83 -8.31 -0.36 -11.31
C SER A 83 -8.96 0.91 -11.89
N ALA A 84 -8.16 1.84 -12.41
CA ALA A 84 -8.51 3.15 -12.92
C ALA A 84 -9.13 3.10 -14.33
N ALA A 85 -9.12 1.93 -14.97
CA ALA A 85 -10.05 1.65 -16.06
C ALA A 85 -11.52 1.71 -15.61
N GLN A 86 -11.83 1.84 -14.31
CA GLN A 86 -13.21 1.81 -13.80
C GLN A 86 -13.65 2.94 -12.86
N ARG A 87 -12.79 3.85 -12.34
CA ARG A 87 -13.24 4.90 -11.40
C ARG A 87 -12.47 6.25 -11.52
N GLU A 88 -13.21 7.29 -11.87
CA GLU A 88 -12.94 8.74 -11.68
C GLU A 88 -13.22 9.16 -10.22
N PRO A 89 -13.04 10.42 -9.77
CA PRO A 89 -11.96 11.41 -9.93
C PRO A 89 -11.15 11.68 -8.63
N ASP A 90 -11.43 10.98 -7.51
CA ASP A 90 -10.70 11.15 -6.23
C ASP A 90 -9.21 10.76 -6.31
N LEU A 91 -8.85 10.02 -7.37
CA LEU A 91 -7.51 9.55 -7.70
C LEU A 91 -6.49 10.68 -7.95
N HIS A 92 -6.94 11.88 -8.32
CA HIS A 92 -6.03 13.02 -8.57
C HIS A 92 -5.34 13.53 -7.31
N TYR A 93 -5.93 13.33 -6.13
CA TYR A 93 -5.33 13.78 -4.86
C TYR A 93 -4.06 12.96 -4.53
N ASN A 94 -4.14 11.64 -4.63
CA ASN A 94 -2.99 10.76 -4.39
C ASN A 94 -1.95 10.84 -5.53
N LYS A 95 -2.42 10.96 -6.78
CA LYS A 95 -1.55 11.13 -7.96
C LYS A 95 -0.73 12.42 -7.88
N ALA A 96 -1.31 13.52 -7.38
CA ALA A 96 -0.61 14.80 -7.22
C ALA A 96 0.45 14.76 -6.10
N ILE A 97 0.17 14.11 -4.97
CA ILE A 97 1.13 13.98 -3.86
C ILE A 97 2.28 13.03 -4.24
N VAL A 98 1.98 11.86 -4.81
CA VAL A 98 3.00 10.86 -5.19
C VAL A 98 3.83 11.36 -6.38
N SER A 99 3.19 11.94 -7.41
CA SER A 99 3.91 12.50 -8.57
C SER A 99 4.75 13.72 -8.21
N LYS A 100 4.24 14.68 -7.41
CA LYS A 100 5.04 15.85 -7.01
C LYS A 100 6.18 15.45 -6.09
N ASN A 101 5.99 14.50 -5.18
CA ASN A 101 7.04 14.08 -4.26
C ASN A 101 8.10 13.23 -4.97
N ILE A 102 7.73 12.28 -5.83
CA ILE A 102 8.73 11.43 -6.52
C ILE A 102 9.58 12.24 -7.51
N SER A 103 9.02 13.21 -8.25
CA SER A 103 9.80 14.04 -9.17
C SER A 103 10.59 15.15 -8.48
N ALA A 104 10.20 15.57 -7.26
CA ALA A 104 10.91 16.60 -6.50
C ALA A 104 11.96 16.04 -5.52
N LEU A 105 11.86 14.76 -5.14
CA LEU A 105 12.76 14.12 -4.17
C LEU A 105 13.94 13.37 -4.82
N PHE A 106 13.91 13.16 -6.14
CA PHE A 106 14.98 12.47 -6.87
C PHE A 106 15.33 13.25 -8.16
N PRO A 107 16.46 13.98 -8.20
CA PRO A 107 16.96 14.60 -9.43
C PRO A 107 17.38 13.57 -10.50
#